data_AF-A0A4U7B2J5-F1
#
_entry.id   AF-A0A4U7B2J5-F1
#
_cell.length_a   1.000
_cell.length_b   1.000
_cell.length_c   1.000
_cell.angle_alpha   90.00
_cell.angle_beta   90.00
_cell.angle_gamma   90.00
#
_symmetry.space_group_name_H-M   'P 1'
#
loop_
_entity.id
_entity.type
_entity.pdbx_description
1 polymer ?
#
loop_
_entity_poly.entity_id
_entity_poly.type
_entity_poly.pdbx_seq_one_letter_code
_entity_poly.pdbx_strand_id
1 'polypeptide(L)'
;MPDLAGDPKQHGDEKFKDSLSGHCLCGSINVTINDNELFTKPRGHLCHCWNCRKVAGSFVASNLIIEDEKVDIEDRKGTLKEFIDTETGSGKPLIRFFCGTCGNPIKSVTPNFPGKTIVKMGMFPRIPKPEAETFALHKHEWQGTHEGLDIYKIKIFGDKMDV
;
A
#
# COMPACT_ATOMS: atom_id res chain seq x y z
N MET A 1 18.34 -8.57 -24.09
CA MET A 1 17.87 -7.29 -23.54
C MET A 1 18.33 -7.24 -22.10
N PRO A 2 18.86 -6.12 -21.57
CA PRO A 2 19.12 -6.02 -20.15
C PRO A 2 17.80 -6.29 -19.39
N ASP A 3 17.92 -6.94 -18.24
CA ASP A 3 16.80 -7.21 -17.35
C ASP A 3 16.20 -5.87 -16.91
N LEU A 4 15.18 -5.40 -17.64
CA LEU A 4 14.50 -4.15 -17.37
C LEU A 4 13.79 -4.33 -16.02
N ALA A 5 14.04 -3.42 -15.08
CA ALA A 5 13.51 -3.47 -13.72
C ALA A 5 12.08 -4.04 -13.63
N GLY A 6 11.97 -5.25 -13.08
CA GLY A 6 10.78 -5.93 -12.58
C GLY A 6 9.49 -5.78 -13.39
N ASP A 7 9.31 -6.58 -14.45
CA ASP A 7 7.99 -6.77 -15.07
C ASP A 7 7.10 -7.65 -14.16
N PRO A 8 5.98 -7.14 -13.60
CA PRO A 8 5.10 -7.91 -12.73
C PRO A 8 4.54 -9.18 -13.40
N LYS A 9 4.52 -9.23 -14.74
CA LYS A 9 4.07 -10.40 -15.51
C LYS A 9 5.05 -11.57 -15.45
N GLN A 10 6.30 -11.34 -15.07
CA GLN A 10 7.31 -12.39 -14.85
C GLN A 10 7.17 -13.09 -13.49
N HIS A 11 6.27 -12.57 -12.64
CA HIS A 11 5.95 -13.14 -11.34
C HIS A 11 4.54 -13.73 -11.38
N GLY A 12 4.44 -15.05 -11.56
CA GLY A 12 3.16 -15.75 -11.46
C GLY A 12 2.65 -15.79 -10.01
N ASP A 13 1.33 -15.84 -9.84
CA ASP A 13 0.67 -15.76 -8.54
C ASP A 13 1.07 -16.95 -7.64
N GLU A 14 1.41 -18.10 -8.22
CA GLU A 14 1.88 -19.29 -7.51
C GLU A 14 3.17 -19.04 -6.70
N LYS A 15 4.01 -18.09 -7.13
CA LYS A 15 5.24 -17.72 -6.40
C LYS A 15 4.95 -17.03 -5.07
N PHE A 16 3.73 -16.54 -4.87
CA PHE A 16 3.31 -15.79 -3.70
C PHE A 16 2.20 -16.49 -2.92
N LYS A 17 2.09 -17.82 -3.08
CA LYS A 17 1.08 -18.63 -2.40
C LYS A 17 1.16 -18.54 -0.88
N ASP A 18 2.38 -18.45 -0.34
CA ASP A 18 2.60 -18.48 1.12
C ASP A 18 3.00 -17.10 1.66
N SER A 19 3.80 -16.35 0.90
CA SER A 19 4.24 -15.01 1.30
C SER A 19 4.62 -14.14 0.10
N LEU A 20 4.66 -12.83 0.33
CA LEU A 20 5.08 -11.81 -0.62
C LEU A 20 6.17 -10.94 0.02
N SER A 21 7.35 -10.90 -0.60
CA SER A 21 8.48 -10.11 -0.11
C SER A 21 8.85 -8.98 -1.07
N GLY A 22 9.27 -7.86 -0.49
CA GLY A 22 9.74 -6.67 -1.18
C GLY A 22 10.76 -5.94 -0.32
N HIS A 23 11.39 -4.92 -0.88
CA HIS A 23 12.37 -4.15 -0.15
C HIS A 23 12.36 -2.68 -0.58
N CYS A 24 12.82 -1.80 0.31
CA CYS A 24 13.02 -0.41 -0.05
C CYS A 24 14.05 -0.28 -1.18
N LEU A 25 14.07 0.86 -1.88
CA LEU A 25 14.89 1.04 -3.08
C LEU A 25 16.40 0.77 -2.86
N CYS A 26 16.94 1.06 -1.67
CA CYS A 26 18.34 0.78 -1.34
C CYS A 26 18.61 -0.61 -0.74
N GLY A 27 17.57 -1.45 -0.59
CA GLY A 27 17.65 -2.81 -0.04
C GLY A 27 17.91 -2.90 1.47
N SER A 28 17.88 -1.77 2.19
CA SER A 28 18.12 -1.77 3.64
C SER A 28 16.99 -2.41 4.44
N ILE A 29 15.75 -2.18 4.01
CA ILE A 29 14.54 -2.63 4.70
C ILE A 29 13.89 -3.67 3.83
N ASN A 30 13.72 -4.87 4.36
CA ASN A 30 12.96 -5.95 3.73
C ASN A 30 11.63 -6.09 4.44
N VAL A 31 10.57 -6.31 3.67
CA VAL A 31 9.23 -6.51 4.17
C VAL A 31 8.71 -7.83 3.60
N THR A 32 8.21 -8.70 4.47
CA THR A 32 7.55 -9.95 4.09
C THR A 32 6.13 -9.94 4.62
N ILE A 33 5.17 -10.23 3.75
CA ILE A 33 3.76 -10.41 4.10
C ILE A 33 3.46 -11.90 4.03
N ASN A 34 3.03 -12.49 5.15
CA ASN A 34 2.69 -13.90 5.27
C ASN A 34 1.16 -14.08 5.22
N ASP A 35 0.61 -14.19 4.02
CA ASP A 35 -0.84 -14.29 3.82
C ASP A 35 -1.14 -15.06 2.53
N ASN A 36 -1.74 -16.25 2.69
CA ASN A 36 -2.05 -17.15 1.59
C ASN A 36 -3.29 -16.73 0.78
N GLU A 37 -3.96 -15.66 1.18
CA GLU A 37 -5.11 -15.11 0.49
C GLU A 37 -4.78 -13.82 -0.29
N LEU A 38 -3.49 -13.46 -0.44
CA LEU A 38 -3.10 -12.26 -1.17
C LEU A 38 -3.59 -12.29 -2.61
N PHE A 39 -3.38 -13.41 -3.31
CA PHE A 39 -3.67 -13.54 -4.74
C PHE A 39 -4.87 -14.45 -5.06
N THR A 40 -5.54 -15.01 -4.06
CA THR A 40 -6.74 -15.85 -4.27
C THR A 40 -8.04 -15.04 -4.31
N LYS A 41 -8.00 -13.78 -3.85
CA LYS A 41 -9.12 -12.83 -3.88
C LYS A 41 -8.56 -11.40 -4.01
N PRO A 42 -9.38 -10.39 -4.39
CA PRO A 42 -8.96 -9.01 -4.34
C PRO A 42 -8.50 -8.62 -2.93
N ARG A 43 -7.38 -7.91 -2.84
CA ARG A 43 -6.76 -7.48 -1.58
C ARG A 43 -6.07 -6.13 -1.75
N GLY A 44 -6.19 -5.29 -0.72
CA GLY A 44 -5.55 -3.98 -0.70
C GLY A 44 -6.44 -2.90 -1.30
N HIS A 45 -6.04 -1.65 -1.13
CA HIS A 45 -6.84 -0.50 -1.50
C HIS A 45 -6.00 0.60 -2.14
N LEU A 46 -6.65 1.32 -3.06
CA LEU A 46 -6.14 2.53 -3.66
C LEU A 46 -6.68 3.73 -2.88
N CYS A 47 -5.80 4.68 -2.53
CA CYS A 47 -6.19 5.89 -1.81
C CYS A 47 -5.79 7.14 -2.59
N HIS A 48 -6.78 7.99 -2.85
CA HIS A 48 -6.66 9.23 -3.63
C HIS A 48 -6.55 10.49 -2.75
N CYS A 49 -6.48 10.34 -1.44
CA CYS A 49 -6.35 11.49 -0.54
C CYS A 49 -5.02 12.22 -0.79
N TRP A 50 -5.03 13.53 -0.54
CA TRP A 50 -3.87 14.41 -0.81
C TRP A 50 -2.57 13.90 -0.17
N ASN A 51 -2.62 13.50 1.09
CA ASN A 51 -1.43 13.05 1.82
C ASN A 51 -0.92 11.68 1.31
N CYS A 52 -1.82 10.79 0.91
CA CYS A 52 -1.43 9.52 0.29
C CYS A 52 -0.75 9.74 -1.07
N ARG A 53 -1.28 10.67 -1.89
CA ARG A 53 -0.64 11.08 -3.16
C ARG A 53 0.76 11.64 -2.94
N LYS A 54 0.93 12.55 -1.98
CA LYS A 54 2.24 13.12 -1.60
C LYS A 54 3.25 12.03 -1.24
N VAL A 55 2.86 11.08 -0.40
CA VAL A 55 3.75 10.00 0.06
C VAL A 55 4.10 9.01 -1.05
N ALA A 56 3.14 8.71 -1.93
CA ALA A 56 3.38 7.83 -3.06
C ALA A 56 4.18 8.50 -4.19
N GLY A 57 4.27 9.84 -4.20
CA GLY A 57 4.80 10.58 -5.35
C GLY A 57 3.97 10.35 -6.62
N SER A 58 2.69 10.01 -6.48
CA SER A 58 1.80 9.57 -7.56
C SER A 58 0.38 10.14 -7.37
N PHE A 59 -0.45 10.04 -8.40
CA PHE A 59 -1.87 10.44 -8.33
C PHE A 59 -2.71 9.50 -7.44
N VAL A 60 -2.14 8.37 -7.01
CA VAL A 60 -2.78 7.39 -6.13
C VAL A 60 -1.72 6.66 -5.29
N ALA A 61 -2.09 6.25 -4.08
CA ALA A 61 -1.27 5.33 -3.28
C ALA A 61 -1.89 3.93 -3.24
N SER A 62 -1.10 2.90 -3.51
CA SER A 62 -1.49 1.49 -3.31
C SER A 62 -1.05 1.00 -1.94
N ASN A 63 -1.99 0.44 -1.17
CA ASN A 63 -1.81 0.09 0.22
C ASN A 63 -2.49 -1.26 0.53
N LEU A 64 -2.02 -1.95 1.57
CA LEU A 64 -2.69 -3.14 2.12
C LEU A 64 -2.90 -2.95 3.62
N ILE A 65 -4.14 -3.09 4.08
CA ILE A 65 -4.46 -3.13 5.50
C ILE A 65 -4.44 -4.61 5.91
N ILE A 66 -3.60 -4.98 6.87
CA ILE A 66 -3.41 -6.39 7.27
C ILE A 66 -3.02 -6.48 8.74
N GLU A 67 -3.27 -7.63 9.37
CA GLU A 67 -2.88 -7.91 10.75
C GLU A 67 -1.37 -7.73 10.97
N ASP A 68 -0.98 -7.11 12.09
CA ASP A 68 0.44 -6.83 12.39
C ASP A 68 1.30 -8.11 12.40
N GLU A 69 0.75 -9.22 12.90
CA GLU A 69 1.42 -10.52 12.99
C GLU A 69 1.74 -11.17 11.64
N LYS A 70 1.11 -10.70 10.55
CA LYS A 70 1.38 -11.21 9.20
C LYS A 70 2.48 -10.42 8.49
N VAL A 71 3.07 -9.42 9.12
CA VAL A 71 4.05 -8.53 8.46
C VAL A 71 5.37 -8.53 9.22
N ASP A 72 6.37 -9.14 8.60
CA ASP A 72 7.75 -9.09 9.08
C ASP A 72 8.49 -7.92 8.42
N ILE A 73 9.16 -7.10 9.23
CA ILE A 73 9.99 -5.99 8.75
C ILE A 73 11.40 -6.14 9.30
N GLU A 74 12.37 -6.32 8.40
CA GLU A 74 13.78 -6.45 8.72
C GLU A 74 14.52 -5.19 8.24
N ASP A 75 14.90 -4.31 9.17
CA ASP A 75 15.71 -3.13 8.88
C ASP A 75 17.20 -3.39 9.11
N ARG A 76 17.85 -4.01 8.12
CA ARG A 76 19.22 -4.51 8.19
C ARG A 76 20.28 -3.45 8.49
N LYS A 77 19.99 -2.18 8.18
CA LYS A 77 20.94 -1.07 8.36
C LYS A 77 20.41 0.07 9.24
N GLY A 78 19.32 -0.13 9.98
CA GLY A 78 18.78 0.87 10.91
C GLY A 78 18.30 2.17 10.23
N THR A 79 17.75 2.05 9.02
CA THR A 79 17.32 3.19 8.19
C THR A 79 15.85 3.55 8.34
N LEU A 80 15.05 2.76 9.07
CA LEU A 80 13.63 3.01 9.28
C LEU A 80 13.45 4.31 10.10
N LYS A 81 12.70 5.26 9.53
CA LYS A 81 12.31 6.52 10.16
C LYS A 81 10.79 6.63 10.17
N GLU A 82 10.29 7.48 11.06
CA GLU A 82 8.87 7.76 11.17
C GLU A 82 8.54 9.25 11.09
N PHE A 83 7.32 9.55 10.66
CA PHE A 83 6.74 10.88 10.65
C PHE A 83 5.27 10.78 11.06
N ILE A 84 4.84 11.63 12.00
CA ILE A 84 3.46 11.68 12.45
C ILE A 84 2.69 12.66 11.56
N ASP A 85 1.88 12.14 10.66
CA ASP A 85 1.00 12.94 9.81
C ASP A 85 -0.30 13.24 10.55
N THR A 86 -0.47 14.49 10.96
CA THR A 86 -1.65 14.97 11.71
C THR A 86 -2.72 15.60 10.80
N GLU A 87 -2.35 16.06 9.61
CA GLU A 87 -3.24 16.75 8.66
C GLU A 87 -3.97 15.75 7.75
N THR A 88 -4.62 14.75 8.33
CA THR A 88 -5.26 13.68 7.57
C THR A 88 -6.74 13.97 7.29
N GLY A 89 -7.22 13.57 6.12
CA GLY A 89 -8.65 13.65 5.78
C GLY A 89 -9.56 12.76 6.63
N SER A 90 -9.00 11.85 7.45
CA SER A 90 -9.78 11.03 8.38
C SER A 90 -10.00 11.70 9.74
N GLY A 91 -9.27 12.79 10.04
CA GLY A 91 -9.28 13.46 11.34
C GLY A 91 -8.51 12.73 12.44
N LYS A 92 -7.75 11.68 12.10
CA LYS A 92 -6.90 10.91 13.02
C LYS A 92 -5.46 10.88 12.54
N PRO A 93 -4.46 10.93 13.43
CA PRO A 93 -3.07 10.87 13.01
C PRO A 93 -2.77 9.53 12.31
N LEU A 94 -1.84 9.61 11.36
CA LEU A 94 -1.30 8.46 10.64
C LEU A 94 0.23 8.49 10.81
N ILE A 95 0.78 7.53 11.56
CA ILE A 95 2.22 7.43 11.74
C ILE A 95 2.77 6.71 10.51
N ARG A 96 3.66 7.37 9.78
CA ARG A 96 4.20 6.90 8.50
C ARG A 96 5.64 6.46 8.70
N PHE A 97 5.94 5.23 8.30
CA PHE A 97 7.30 4.68 8.35
C PHE A 97 7.90 4.65 6.95
N PHE A 98 9.15 5.08 6.82
CA PHE A 98 9.85 5.18 5.54
C PHE A 98 11.34 4.92 5.71
N CYS A 99 12.03 4.57 4.63
CA CYS A 99 13.49 4.45 4.62
C CYS A 99 14.12 5.85 4.60
N GLY A 100 14.88 6.21 5.63
CA GLY A 100 15.60 7.48 5.72
C GLY A 100 16.73 7.63 4.69
N THR A 101 17.17 6.53 4.05
CA THR A 101 18.23 6.57 3.02
C THR A 101 17.68 6.83 1.63
N CYS A 102 16.55 6.21 1.25
CA CYS A 102 16.02 6.28 -0.12
C CYS A 102 14.61 6.87 -0.22
N GLY A 103 14.00 7.27 0.91
CA GLY A 103 12.66 7.86 0.96
C GLY A 103 11.51 6.89 0.72
N ASN A 104 11.78 5.63 0.36
CA ASN A 104 10.73 4.66 0.05
C ASN A 104 9.78 4.47 1.25
N PRO A 105 8.46 4.61 1.06
CA PRO A 105 7.50 4.48 2.14
C PRO A 105 7.25 3.00 2.43
N ILE A 106 7.28 2.60 3.71
CA ILE A 106 7.25 1.20 4.15
C ILE A 106 5.86 0.80 4.64
N LYS A 107 5.40 1.43 5.72
CA LYS A 107 4.09 1.16 6.32
C LYS A 107 3.49 2.41 6.94
N SER A 108 2.25 2.31 7.37
CA SER A 108 1.64 3.29 8.26
C SER A 108 0.80 2.60 9.33
N VAL A 109 0.63 3.25 10.47
CA VAL A 109 -0.27 2.80 11.55
C VAL A 109 -1.18 3.94 11.97
N THR A 110 -2.40 3.61 12.37
CA THR A 110 -3.41 4.60 12.76
C THR A 110 -4.37 4.01 13.80
N PRO A 111 -4.90 4.83 14.72
CA PRO A 111 -5.92 4.39 15.67
C PRO A 111 -7.20 3.86 15.02
N ASN A 112 -7.46 4.16 13.74
CA ASN A 112 -8.63 3.65 13.02
C ASN A 112 -8.57 2.14 12.75
N PHE A 113 -7.37 1.54 12.76
CA PHE A 113 -7.17 0.11 12.50
C PHE A 113 -6.26 -0.50 13.58
N PRO A 114 -6.77 -0.67 14.82
CA PRO A 114 -5.97 -1.26 15.90
C PRO A 114 -5.55 -2.70 15.56
N GLY A 115 -4.30 -3.06 15.89
CA GLY A 115 -3.71 -4.38 15.60
C GLY A 115 -3.45 -4.67 14.12
N LYS A 116 -3.49 -3.64 13.28
CA LYS A 116 -3.26 -3.74 11.83
C LYS A 116 -2.27 -2.70 11.37
N THR A 117 -1.53 -3.06 10.32
CA THR A 117 -0.63 -2.17 9.62
C THR A 117 -1.11 -1.89 8.21
N ILE A 118 -0.76 -0.71 7.70
CA ILE A 118 -1.03 -0.29 6.33
C ILE A 118 0.28 -0.37 5.53
N VAL A 119 0.56 -1.52 4.93
CA VAL A 119 1.76 -1.74 4.11
C VAL A 119 1.65 -0.97 2.80
N LYS A 120 2.76 -0.39 2.34
CA LYS A 120 2.84 0.29 1.05
C LYS A 120 3.22 -0.70 -0.03
N MET A 121 2.37 -0.82 -1.06
CA MET A 121 2.49 -1.95 -1.98
C MET A 121 3.50 -1.72 -3.11
N GLY A 122 3.93 -0.48 -3.34
CA GLY A 122 4.81 -0.13 -4.46
C GLY A 122 6.24 -0.71 -4.40
N MET A 123 6.65 -1.33 -3.29
CA MET A 123 7.97 -1.93 -3.14
C MET A 123 8.04 -3.41 -3.55
N PHE A 124 6.88 -4.03 -3.81
CA PHE A 124 6.78 -5.45 -4.14
C PHE A 124 6.87 -5.67 -5.65
N PRO A 125 7.44 -6.80 -6.10
CA PRO A 125 7.60 -7.12 -7.52
C PRO A 125 6.25 -7.26 -8.27
N ARG A 126 5.21 -7.65 -7.52
CA ARG A 126 3.82 -7.74 -7.97
C ARG A 126 2.92 -7.47 -6.77
N ILE A 127 1.73 -6.93 -7.04
CA ILE A 127 0.73 -6.64 -6.02
C ILE A 127 -0.58 -7.32 -6.42
N PRO A 128 -1.41 -7.75 -5.44
CA PRO A 128 -2.72 -8.31 -5.75
C PRO A 128 -3.64 -7.26 -6.37
N LYS A 129 -4.69 -7.72 -7.06
CA LYS A 129 -5.77 -6.84 -7.53
C LYS A 129 -6.36 -6.15 -6.29
N PRO A 130 -6.41 -4.80 -6.21
CA PRO A 130 -7.04 -4.11 -5.09
C PRO A 130 -8.52 -4.50 -4.99
N GLU A 131 -9.11 -4.38 -3.80
CA GLU A 131 -10.54 -4.62 -3.55
C GLU A 131 -11.36 -3.33 -3.56
N ALA A 132 -10.70 -2.18 -3.30
CA ALA A 132 -11.40 -0.91 -3.15
C ALA A 132 -10.58 0.32 -3.54
N GLU A 133 -11.28 1.41 -3.86
CA GLU A 133 -10.77 2.77 -3.92
C GLU A 133 -11.37 3.62 -2.81
N THR A 134 -10.58 4.52 -2.23
CA THR A 134 -11.00 5.46 -1.18
C THR A 134 -10.59 6.88 -1.55
N PHE A 135 -11.31 7.86 -0.99
CA PHE A 135 -11.22 9.27 -1.41
C PHE A 135 -11.47 9.44 -2.91
N ALA A 136 -12.35 8.61 -3.50
CA ALA A 136 -12.57 8.59 -4.93
C ALA A 136 -13.16 9.91 -5.48
N LEU A 137 -13.81 10.73 -4.63
CA LEU A 137 -14.21 12.10 -5.00
C LEU A 137 -13.01 13.01 -5.33
N HIS A 138 -11.80 12.63 -4.96
CA HIS A 138 -10.57 13.38 -5.24
C HIS A 138 -9.79 12.85 -6.45
N LYS A 139 -10.35 11.87 -7.18
CA LYS A 139 -9.77 11.41 -8.45
C LYS A 139 -9.73 12.60 -9.42
N HIS A 140 -8.66 12.66 -10.21
CA HIS A 140 -8.61 13.61 -11.31
C HIS A 140 -9.59 13.17 -12.41
N GLU A 141 -10.19 14.12 -13.12
CA GLU A 141 -11.20 13.87 -14.17
C GLU A 141 -10.69 12.94 -15.29
N TRP A 142 -9.38 12.93 -15.54
CA TRP A 142 -8.75 12.07 -16.54
C TRP A 142 -8.43 10.64 -16.05
N GLN A 143 -8.61 10.34 -14.76
CA GLN A 143 -8.32 9.01 -14.24
C GLN A 143 -9.36 8.00 -14.71
N GLY A 144 -8.88 6.84 -15.19
CA GLY A 144 -9.73 5.70 -15.48
C GLY A 144 -10.37 5.09 -14.23
N THR A 145 -11.29 4.15 -14.47
CA THR A 145 -11.92 3.32 -13.45
C THR A 145 -11.31 1.92 -13.45
N HIS A 146 -11.28 1.29 -12.27
CA HIS A 146 -10.90 -0.11 -12.15
C HIS A 146 -12.17 -0.95 -11.98
N GLU A 147 -12.42 -1.87 -12.90
CA GLU A 147 -13.62 -2.70 -12.88
C GLU A 147 -13.66 -3.66 -11.68
N GLY A 148 -14.85 -3.74 -11.06
CA GLY A 148 -15.13 -4.67 -9.95
C GLY A 148 -14.48 -4.27 -8.63
N LEU A 149 -14.16 -2.97 -8.44
CA LEU A 149 -13.73 -2.45 -7.14
C LEU A 149 -14.88 -1.76 -6.43
N ASP A 150 -14.90 -1.88 -5.09
CA ASP A 150 -15.73 -1.01 -4.27
C ASP A 150 -15.14 0.42 -4.28
N ILE A 151 -15.89 1.39 -4.80
CA ILE A 151 -15.44 2.78 -4.87
C ILE A 151 -16.11 3.60 -3.77
N TYR A 152 -15.34 3.98 -2.76
CA TYR A 152 -15.82 4.79 -1.64
C TYR A 152 -15.52 6.26 -1.86
N LYS A 153 -16.52 7.13 -1.59
CA LYS A 153 -16.40 8.58 -1.72
C LYS A 153 -15.20 9.11 -0.95
N ILE A 154 -15.07 8.71 0.32
CA ILE A 154 -14.02 9.16 1.25
C ILE A 154 -13.41 7.99 2.04
N LYS A 155 -14.15 7.39 2.98
CA LYS A 155 -13.63 6.37 3.89
C LYS A 155 -14.00 4.96 3.42
N ILE A 156 -13.08 4.01 3.60
CA ILE A 156 -13.37 2.58 3.38
C ILE A 156 -14.54 2.16 4.29
N PHE A 157 -15.47 1.37 3.75
CA PHE A 157 -16.74 0.99 4.38
C PHE A 157 -17.71 2.14 4.68
N GLY A 158 -17.48 3.33 4.12
CA GLY A 158 -18.43 4.45 4.15
C GLY A 158 -19.33 4.48 2.90
N ASP A 159 -19.77 5.68 2.54
CA ASP A 159 -20.61 5.90 1.35
C ASP A 159 -19.89 5.47 0.06
N LYS A 160 -20.54 4.60 -0.70
CA LYS A 160 -20.08 4.20 -2.03
C LYS A 160 -20.47 5.25 -3.08
N MET A 161 -19.69 5.31 -4.16
CA MET A 161 -20.06 6.01 -5.38
C MET A 161 -20.95 5.08 -6.22
N ASP A 162 -21.98 5.65 -6.83
CA ASP A 162 -22.70 4.99 -7.91
C ASP A 162 -21.82 5.14 -9.16
N VAL A 163 -21.14 4.06 -9.54
CA VAL A 163 -20.18 4.02 -10.66
C VAL A 163 -20.64 3.02 -11.70
#